data_AF-A0A7T6XPA5-F1
#
_entry.id   AF-A0A7T6XPA5-F1
#
_cell.length_a   1.000
_cell.length_b   1.000
_cell.length_c   1.000
_cell.angle_alpha   90.00
_cell.angle_beta   90.00
_cell.angle_gamma   90.00
#
_symmetry.space_group_name_H-M   'P 1'
#
loop_
_entity.id
_entity.type
_entity.pdbx_description
1 polymer ?
#
loop_
_entity_poly.entity_id
_entity_poly.type
_entity_poly.pdbx_seq_one_letter_code
_entity_poly.pdbx_strand_id
1 'polypeptide(L)'
;MEAEPTISGIRSIFRELRNKARLRWWDTVSQKLSQWYRRWSDTYEIDSLPELELRRPALHRWLALRSSHGDFDWYHRKFNHEDAKLDCSCGRRKSPEHLALCHKTQRSFRHWPKRPPTPPTDRIEAVAYLRSLDPKQFVELLELTSFYSRVCTR
;
A
#
# COMPACT_ATOMS: atom_id res chain seq x y z
N MET A 1 40.96 -20.02 -31.79
CA MET A 1 40.02 -18.93 -32.09
C MET A 1 38.99 -18.91 -30.98
N GLU A 2 38.97 -17.84 -30.17
CA GLU A 2 37.83 -17.62 -29.27
C GLU A 2 36.61 -17.24 -30.11
N ALA A 3 35.48 -17.90 -29.85
CA ALA A 3 34.24 -17.58 -30.54
C ALA A 3 33.73 -16.22 -30.07
N GLU A 4 33.43 -15.33 -31.01
CA GLU A 4 32.84 -14.04 -30.67
C GLU A 4 31.46 -14.22 -30.03
N PRO A 5 31.13 -13.46 -28.97
CA PRO A 5 29.87 -13.61 -28.27
C PRO A 5 28.70 -13.20 -29.17
N THR A 6 27.65 -14.02 -29.20
CA THR A 6 26.43 -13.70 -29.93
C THR A 6 25.69 -12.52 -29.28
N ILE A 7 24.94 -11.75 -30.08
CA ILE A 7 24.09 -10.66 -29.58
C ILE A 7 23.13 -11.16 -28.49
N SER A 8 22.61 -12.39 -28.62
CA SER A 8 21.77 -13.03 -27.60
C SER A 8 22.52 -13.22 -26.28
N GLY A 9 23.77 -13.72 -26.35
CA GLY A 9 24.65 -13.87 -25.19
C GLY A 9 24.93 -12.55 -24.48
N ILE A 10 25.29 -11.50 -25.24
CA ILE A 10 25.53 -10.15 -24.71
C ILE A 10 24.28 -9.62 -23.99
N ARG A 11 23.09 -9.77 -24.60
CA ARG A 11 21.82 -9.35 -23.99
C ARG A 11 21.51 -10.12 -22.70
N SER A 12 21.81 -11.42 -22.66
CA SER A 12 21.63 -12.25 -21.46
C SER A 12 22.51 -11.76 -20.31
N ILE A 13 23.81 -11.58 -20.58
CA ILE A 13 24.80 -11.05 -19.61
C ILE A 13 24.37 -9.66 -19.13
N PHE A 14 23.95 -8.78 -20.05
CA PHE A 14 23.46 -7.45 -19.69
C PHE A 14 22.26 -7.51 -18.74
N ARG A 15 21.27 -8.37 -19.02
CA ARG A 15 20.09 -8.54 -18.14
C ARG A 15 20.50 -9.02 -16.75
N GLU A 16 21.43 -9.97 -16.66
CA GLU A 16 21.93 -10.48 -15.39
C GLU A 16 22.66 -9.40 -14.60
N LEU A 17 23.60 -8.69 -15.22
CA LEU A 17 24.35 -7.60 -14.59
C LEU A 17 23.42 -6.48 -14.12
N ARG A 18 22.48 -6.08 -14.97
CA ARG A 18 21.45 -5.09 -14.63
C ARG A 18 20.62 -5.54 -13.43
N ASN A 19 20.15 -6.80 -13.42
CA ASN A 19 19.36 -7.33 -12.31
C ASN A 19 20.17 -7.38 -11.00
N LYS A 20 21.45 -7.79 -11.05
CA LYS A 20 22.35 -7.79 -9.87
C LYS A 20 22.60 -6.37 -9.34
N ALA A 21 22.97 -5.44 -10.21
CA ALA A 21 23.21 -4.04 -9.83
C ALA A 21 21.96 -3.42 -9.18
N ARG A 22 20.80 -3.73 -9.74
CA ARG A 22 19.50 -3.28 -9.26
C ARG A 22 19.13 -3.83 -7.88
N LEU A 23 19.32 -5.13 -7.64
CA LEU A 23 19.06 -5.72 -6.32
C LEU A 23 20.02 -5.15 -5.25
N ARG A 24 21.29 -4.94 -5.60
CA ARG A 24 22.27 -4.28 -4.71
C ARG A 24 21.87 -2.84 -4.36
N TRP A 25 21.40 -2.09 -5.35
CA TRP A 25 20.87 -0.75 -5.14
C TRP A 25 19.64 -0.77 -4.21
N TRP A 26 18.69 -1.69 -4.45
CA TRP A 26 17.51 -1.82 -3.60
C TRP A 26 17.87 -2.17 -2.16
N ASP A 27 18.79 -3.10 -1.95
CA ASP A 27 19.26 -3.48 -0.60
C ASP A 27 19.76 -2.24 0.17
N THR A 28 20.54 -1.38 -0.51
CA THR A 28 21.04 -0.13 0.08
C THR A 28 19.93 0.88 0.38
N VAL A 29 18.95 1.05 -0.53
CA VAL A 29 17.86 2.02 -0.37
C VAL A 29 16.84 1.55 0.65
N SER A 30 16.52 0.26 0.68
CA SER A 30 15.50 -0.34 1.54
C SER A 30 15.77 -0.11 3.04
N GLN A 31 17.06 -0.07 3.41
CA GLN A 31 17.51 0.22 4.76
C GLN A 31 17.14 1.64 5.24
N LYS A 32 17.02 2.60 4.31
CA LYS A 32 16.65 3.99 4.57
C LYS A 32 15.14 4.22 4.61
N LEU A 33 14.34 3.24 4.23
CA LEU A 33 12.88 3.38 4.20
C LEU A 33 12.29 3.44 5.60
N SER A 34 11.14 4.10 5.75
CA SER A 34 10.45 4.21 7.02
C SER A 34 10.07 2.83 7.55
N GLN A 35 10.03 2.67 8.88
CA GLN A 35 9.58 1.43 9.52
C GLN A 35 8.17 1.04 9.09
N TRP A 36 7.32 2.02 8.76
CA TRP A 36 5.98 1.77 8.24
C TRP A 36 6.04 1.13 6.85
N TYR A 37 6.76 1.74 5.91
CA TYR A 37 6.85 1.25 4.54
C TYR A 37 7.41 -0.18 4.48
N ARG A 38 8.43 -0.49 5.29
CA ARG A 38 9.01 -1.84 5.40
C ARG A 38 8.01 -2.92 5.83
N ARG A 39 6.88 -2.55 6.48
CA ARG A 39 5.81 -3.52 6.79
C ARG A 39 4.94 -3.87 5.59
N TRP A 40 4.99 -3.08 4.52
CA TRP A 40 4.11 -3.23 3.34
C TRP A 40 4.79 -3.81 2.11
N SER A 41 6.12 -3.81 2.05
CA SER A 41 6.88 -4.24 0.87
C SER A 41 8.16 -4.91 1.35
N ASP A 42 8.27 -6.20 1.02
CA ASP A 42 9.46 -7.00 1.31
C ASP A 42 10.33 -7.17 0.05
N THR A 43 9.75 -7.03 -1.14
CA THR A 43 10.39 -7.28 -2.44
C THR A 43 10.36 -6.05 -3.35
N TYR A 44 11.40 -5.91 -4.17
CA TYR A 44 11.49 -4.90 -5.22
C TYR A 44 11.15 -5.52 -6.57
N GLU A 45 9.95 -5.23 -7.05
CA GLU A 45 9.39 -5.75 -8.29
C GLU A 45 9.23 -4.61 -9.31
N ILE A 46 9.58 -4.87 -10.58
CA ILE A 46 9.49 -3.89 -11.70
C ILE A 46 8.58 -4.41 -12.81
N ASP A 47 8.01 -5.60 -12.65
CA ASP A 47 7.03 -6.10 -13.59
C ASP A 47 5.79 -5.20 -13.60
N SER A 48 4.96 -5.36 -14.63
CA SER A 48 3.71 -4.61 -14.78
C SER A 48 2.91 -4.62 -13.47
N LEU A 49 2.97 -3.52 -12.74
CA LEU A 49 2.36 -3.39 -11.43
C LEU A 49 0.84 -3.30 -11.58
N PRO A 50 0.07 -4.30 -11.10
CA PRO A 50 -1.39 -4.32 -11.27
C PRO A 50 -2.07 -3.10 -10.63
N GLU A 51 -1.44 -2.44 -9.67
CA GLU A 51 -1.94 -1.19 -9.11
C GLU A 51 -1.99 -0.03 -10.13
N LEU A 52 -1.19 -0.05 -11.20
CA LEU A 52 -1.21 0.99 -12.22
C LEU A 52 -2.44 0.92 -13.13
N GLU A 53 -3.17 -0.20 -13.12
CA GLU A 53 -4.47 -0.32 -13.79
C GLU A 53 -5.59 0.37 -12.98
N LEU A 54 -5.34 0.70 -11.71
CA LEU A 54 -6.35 1.33 -10.86
C LEU A 54 -6.67 2.75 -11.32
N ARG A 55 -7.93 3.14 -11.16
CA ARG A 55 -8.32 4.55 -11.30
C ARG A 55 -7.53 5.41 -10.31
N ARG A 56 -7.13 6.60 -10.77
CA ARG A 56 -6.29 7.55 -10.01
C ARG A 56 -6.73 7.77 -8.54
N PRO A 57 -8.03 7.92 -8.20
CA PRO A 57 -8.44 8.09 -6.80
C PRO A 57 -8.14 6.87 -5.93
N ALA A 58 -8.37 5.65 -6.44
CA ALA A 58 -8.09 4.42 -5.72
C ALA A 58 -6.59 4.18 -5.57
N LEU A 59 -5.83 4.39 -6.65
CA LEU A 59 -4.36 4.31 -6.63
C LEU A 59 -3.77 5.24 -5.58
N HIS A 60 -4.23 6.50 -5.52
CA HIS A 60 -3.79 7.45 -4.50
C HIS A 60 -4.02 6.93 -3.08
N ARG A 61 -5.18 6.33 -2.79
CA ARG A 61 -5.48 5.77 -1.46
C ARG A 61 -4.63 4.55 -1.13
N TRP A 62 -4.41 3.68 -2.12
CA TRP A 62 -3.53 2.51 -2.00
C TRP A 62 -2.10 2.92 -1.61
N LEU A 63 -1.54 3.88 -2.34
CA LEU A 63 -0.19 4.40 -2.09
C LEU A 63 -0.10 5.13 -0.75
N ALA A 64 -1.11 5.94 -0.40
CA ALA A 64 -1.14 6.66 0.88
C ALA A 64 -1.13 5.70 2.07
N LEU A 65 -1.87 4.60 1.98
CA LEU A 65 -1.94 3.59 3.03
C LEU A 65 -0.60 2.86 3.23
N ARG A 66 0.08 2.47 2.13
CA ARG A 66 1.41 1.81 2.19
C ARG A 66 2.54 2.74 2.64
N SER A 67 2.50 3.98 2.20
CA SER A 67 3.52 4.98 2.55
C SER A 67 3.24 5.70 3.86
N SER A 68 2.04 5.54 4.43
CA SER A 68 1.46 6.43 5.46
C SER A 68 1.38 7.91 5.09
N HIS A 69 1.69 8.28 3.85
CA HIS A 69 1.67 9.67 3.39
C HIS A 69 0.33 9.97 2.72
N GLY A 70 -0.58 10.52 3.51
CA GLY A 70 -1.89 10.91 3.03
C GLY A 70 -2.60 11.78 4.05
N ASP A 71 -3.92 11.85 3.91
CA ASP A 71 -4.80 12.54 4.83
C ASP A 71 -5.00 11.73 6.11
N PHE A 72 -3.97 11.75 6.96
CA PHE A 72 -3.94 11.08 8.26
C PHE A 72 -3.58 12.06 9.37
N ASP A 73 -4.11 11.81 10.55
CA ASP A 73 -3.96 12.64 11.74
C ASP A 73 -2.50 13.02 12.02
N TRP A 74 -1.61 12.02 12.05
CA TRP A 74 -0.20 12.22 12.37
C TRP A 74 0.50 13.18 11.39
N TYR A 75 0.15 13.11 10.10
CA TYR A 75 0.75 13.93 9.05
C TYR A 75 0.34 15.39 9.24
N HIS A 76 -0.96 15.64 9.43
CA HIS A 76 -1.47 16.99 9.65
C HIS A 76 -0.94 17.61 10.94
N ARG A 77 -0.79 16.83 12.02
CA ARG A 77 -0.16 17.31 13.26
C ARG A 77 1.30 17.68 13.06
N LYS A 78 2.06 16.83 12.34
CA LYS A 78 3.49 17.07 12.11
C LYS A 78 3.74 18.40 11.37
N PHE A 79 2.85 18.78 10.46
CA PHE A 79 2.97 19.99 9.66
C PHE A 79 2.06 21.14 10.14
N ASN A 80 1.41 20.99 11.29
CA ASN A 80 0.53 21.99 11.90
C ASN A 80 -0.53 22.57 10.94
N HIS A 81 -1.22 21.70 10.20
CA HIS A 81 -2.33 22.12 9.34
C HIS A 81 -3.58 22.40 10.19
N GLU A 82 -4.01 23.66 10.26
CA GLU A 82 -5.14 24.11 11.11
C GLU A 82 -6.51 23.61 10.60
N ASP A 83 -6.72 23.57 9.29
CA ASP A 83 -8.02 23.22 8.67
C ASP A 83 -8.23 21.72 8.44
N ALA A 84 -7.35 20.87 8.98
CA ALA A 84 -7.38 19.45 8.70
C ALA A 84 -8.38 18.70 9.59
N LYS A 85 -9.26 17.89 8.98
CA LYS A 85 -10.07 16.94 9.76
C LYS A 85 -9.20 15.78 10.22
N LEU A 86 -8.84 15.80 11.49
CA LEU A 86 -8.01 14.77 12.12
C LEU A 86 -8.77 13.48 12.43
N ASP A 87 -10.09 13.59 12.59
CA ASP A 87 -10.96 12.49 12.99
C ASP A 87 -11.87 12.03 11.84
N CYS A 88 -12.14 10.73 11.85
CA CYS A 88 -13.16 10.10 11.02
C CYS A 88 -14.55 10.38 11.63
N SER A 89 -15.61 10.30 10.82
CA SER A 89 -17.00 10.41 11.32
C SER A 89 -17.39 9.32 12.33
N CYS A 90 -16.54 8.30 12.52
CA CYS A 90 -16.69 7.29 13.55
C CYS A 90 -16.15 7.71 14.92
N GLY A 91 -15.54 8.90 15.03
CA GLY A 91 -14.96 9.46 16.25
C GLY A 91 -13.51 9.03 16.55
N ARG A 92 -12.87 8.25 15.68
CA ARG A 92 -11.46 7.87 15.82
C ARG A 92 -10.57 8.70 14.89
N ARG A 93 -9.33 8.92 15.32
CA ARG A 93 -8.29 9.58 14.52
C ARG A 93 -8.03 8.83 13.22
N LYS A 94 -7.79 9.59 12.15
CA LYS A 94 -7.44 9.05 10.84
C LYS A 94 -6.06 8.40 10.89
N SER A 95 -6.02 7.08 10.67
CA SER A 95 -4.77 6.32 10.49
C SER A 95 -4.81 5.52 9.19
N PRO A 96 -3.64 5.10 8.66
CA PRO A 96 -3.57 4.30 7.43
C PRO A 96 -4.44 3.03 7.46
N GLU A 97 -4.41 2.30 8.57
CA GLU A 97 -5.15 1.07 8.78
C GLU A 97 -6.63 1.28 9.15
N HIS A 98 -7.07 2.54 9.31
CA HIS A 98 -8.40 2.86 9.84
C HIS A 98 -9.54 2.31 8.97
N LEU A 99 -9.33 2.13 7.67
CA LEU A 99 -10.30 1.47 6.77
C LEU A 99 -10.77 0.11 7.33
N ALA A 100 -9.85 -0.69 7.87
CA ALA A 100 -10.14 -2.01 8.41
C ALA A 100 -10.55 -1.98 9.90
N LEU A 101 -10.23 -0.91 10.63
CA LEU A 101 -10.56 -0.75 12.06
C LEU A 101 -11.85 0.03 12.32
N CYS A 102 -12.39 0.71 11.32
CA CYS A 102 -13.55 1.56 11.51
C CYS A 102 -14.80 0.71 11.78
N HIS A 103 -15.44 0.91 12.93
CA HIS A 103 -16.66 0.16 13.25
C HIS A 103 -17.77 0.35 12.19
N LYS A 104 -17.80 1.50 11.48
CA LYS A 104 -18.76 1.75 10.39
C LYS A 104 -18.48 0.86 9.17
N THR A 105 -17.22 0.59 8.85
CA THR A 105 -16.86 -0.32 7.74
C THR A 105 -17.09 -1.77 8.14
N GLN A 106 -16.77 -2.12 9.40
CA GLN A 106 -16.96 -3.47 9.94
C GLN A 106 -18.43 -3.92 9.98
N ARG A 107 -19.41 -3.01 9.89
CA ARG A 107 -20.83 -3.39 9.67
C ARG A 107 -21.05 -4.23 8.41
N SER A 108 -20.19 -4.04 7.41
CA SER A 108 -20.20 -4.79 6.14
C SER A 108 -19.20 -5.95 6.11
N PHE A 109 -18.56 -6.29 7.25
CA PHE A 109 -17.45 -7.23 7.34
C PHE A 109 -17.70 -8.56 6.64
N ARG A 110 -18.93 -9.08 6.73
CA ARG A 110 -19.34 -10.35 6.10
C ARG A 110 -19.11 -10.41 4.59
N HIS A 111 -19.03 -9.26 3.90
CA HIS A 111 -18.82 -9.17 2.45
C HIS A 111 -17.42 -8.68 2.08
N TRP A 112 -16.49 -8.57 3.04
CA TRP A 112 -15.14 -8.09 2.73
C TRP A 112 -14.39 -9.07 1.82
N PRO A 113 -13.60 -8.57 0.85
CA PRO A 113 -12.74 -9.42 0.04
C PRO A 113 -11.65 -10.04 0.92
N LYS A 114 -11.30 -11.32 0.66
CA LYS A 114 -10.36 -12.11 1.49
C LYS A 114 -10.62 -11.97 2.99
N ARG A 115 -11.90 -11.97 3.38
CA ARG A 115 -12.35 -11.75 4.76
C ARG A 115 -11.61 -12.67 5.75
N PRO A 116 -10.99 -12.12 6.81
CA PRO A 116 -10.47 -12.94 7.90
C PRO A 116 -11.60 -13.60 8.71
N PRO A 117 -11.33 -14.58 9.57
CA PRO A 117 -12.37 -15.23 10.38
C PRO A 117 -13.17 -14.23 11.25
N THR A 118 -12.47 -13.27 11.85
CA THR A 118 -13.01 -12.21 12.72
C THR A 118 -12.59 -10.83 12.23
N PRO A 119 -13.38 -9.77 12.52
CA PRO A 119 -12.99 -8.40 12.17
C PRO A 119 -11.66 -8.01 12.82
N PRO A 120 -10.76 -7.30 12.11
CA PRO A 120 -9.55 -6.76 12.71
C PRO A 120 -9.88 -5.85 13.90
N THR A 121 -9.28 -6.11 15.04
CA THR A 121 -9.50 -5.36 16.29
C THR A 121 -8.37 -4.40 16.60
N ASP A 122 -7.16 -4.71 16.14
CA ASP A 122 -5.95 -3.92 16.36
C ASP A 122 -5.23 -3.54 15.07
N ARG A 123 -4.21 -2.69 15.21
CA ARG A 123 -3.42 -2.18 14.10
C ARG A 123 -2.66 -3.27 13.35
N ILE A 124 -2.19 -4.31 14.04
CA ILE A 124 -1.40 -5.38 13.44
C ILE A 124 -2.30 -6.22 12.53
N GLU A 125 -3.45 -6.65 13.04
CA GLU A 125 -4.46 -7.39 12.28
C GLU A 125 -4.97 -6.58 11.08
N ALA A 126 -5.23 -5.29 11.28
CA ALA A 126 -5.72 -4.42 10.22
C ALA A 126 -4.70 -4.24 9.09
N VAL A 127 -3.42 -4.03 9.44
CA VAL A 127 -2.33 -3.95 8.46
C VAL A 127 -2.15 -5.28 7.75
N ALA A 128 -2.16 -6.41 8.47
CA ALA A 128 -2.02 -7.73 7.89
C ALA A 128 -3.15 -8.04 6.87
N TYR A 129 -4.40 -7.73 7.24
CA TYR A 129 -5.54 -7.87 6.33
C TYR A 129 -5.36 -7.01 5.08
N LEU A 130 -5.14 -5.70 5.24
CA LEU A 130 -5.00 -4.77 4.11
C LEU A 130 -3.81 -5.12 3.20
N ARG A 131 -2.72 -5.65 3.77
CA ARG A 131 -1.55 -6.12 3.02
C ARG A 131 -1.84 -7.39 2.22
N SER A 132 -2.82 -8.20 2.63
CA SER A 132 -3.20 -9.44 1.94
C SER A 132 -4.04 -9.22 0.67
N LEU A 133 -4.60 -8.01 0.52
CA LEU A 133 -5.43 -7.64 -0.62
C LEU A 133 -4.56 -7.40 -1.86
N ASP A 134 -5.07 -7.80 -3.01
CA ASP A 134 -4.55 -7.27 -4.28
C ASP A 134 -5.20 -5.90 -4.59
N PRO A 135 -4.68 -5.17 -5.60
CA PRO A 135 -5.22 -3.86 -5.96
C PRO A 135 -6.72 -3.88 -6.31
N LYS A 136 -7.24 -4.94 -6.94
CA LYS A 136 -8.65 -5.04 -7.34
C LYS A 136 -9.55 -5.27 -6.13
N GLN A 137 -9.14 -6.16 -5.22
CA GLN A 137 -9.80 -6.41 -3.95
C GLN A 137 -9.83 -5.17 -3.06
N PHE A 138 -8.78 -4.35 -3.10
CA PHE A 138 -8.80 -3.08 -2.39
C PHE A 138 -9.87 -2.13 -2.93
N VAL A 139 -10.01 -2.02 -4.26
CA VAL A 139 -11.08 -1.21 -4.86
C VAL A 139 -12.45 -1.74 -4.46
N GLU A 140 -12.66 -3.06 -4.51
CA GLU A 140 -13.91 -3.69 -4.06
C GLU A 140 -14.24 -3.32 -2.61
N LEU A 141 -13.24 -3.36 -1.72
CA LEU A 141 -13.39 -2.93 -0.33
C LEU A 141 -13.78 -1.44 -0.22
N LEU A 142 -13.16 -0.56 -1.02
CA LEU A 142 -13.48 0.86 -1.02
C LEU A 142 -14.91 1.13 -1.51
N GLU A 143 -15.36 0.43 -2.54
CA GLU A 143 -16.70 0.55 -3.10
C GLU A 143 -17.75 0.05 -2.11
N LEU A 144 -17.55 -1.15 -1.55
CA LEU A 144 -18.41 -1.77 -0.54
C LEU A 144 -18.62 -0.86 0.68
N THR A 145 -17.53 -0.26 1.16
CA THR A 145 -17.56 0.52 2.41
C THR A 145 -17.83 2.01 2.19
N SER A 146 -17.67 2.50 0.96
CA SER A 146 -17.68 3.93 0.63
C SER A 146 -16.80 4.75 1.60
N PHE A 147 -15.67 4.17 2.04
CA PHE A 147 -14.96 4.68 3.21
C PHE A 147 -14.45 6.10 3.00
N TYR A 148 -13.70 6.36 1.93
CA TYR A 148 -13.13 7.68 1.67
C TYR A 148 -14.11 8.70 1.08
N SER A 149 -15.33 8.29 0.73
CA SER A 149 -16.37 9.15 0.16
C SER A 149 -17.46 9.53 1.16
N ARG A 150 -17.79 8.65 2.12
CA ARG A 150 -18.89 8.86 3.08
C ARG A 150 -18.49 8.72 4.55
N VAL A 151 -17.52 7.87 4.87
CA VAL A 151 -17.19 7.53 6.27
C VAL A 151 -16.06 8.39 6.81
N CYS A 152 -14.93 8.38 6.13
CA CYS A 152 -13.69 9.07 6.48
C CYS A 152 -13.31 9.98 5.31
N THR A 153 -14.04 11.08 5.19
CA THR A 153 -13.80 12.09 4.15
C THR A 153 -12.59 12.94 4.50
N ARG A 154 -12.08 13.66 3.49
CA ARG A 154 -11.02 14.65 3.72
C ARG A 154 -11.48 15.74 4.68
#